data_AF-A0AAU8PHN7-F1
#
_entry.id   AF-A0AAU8PHN7-F1
#
_cell.length_a   1.000
_cell.length_b   1.000
_cell.length_c   1.000
_cell.angle_alpha   90.00
_cell.angle_beta   90.00
_cell.angle_gamma   90.00
#
_symmetry.space_group_name_H-M   'P 1'
#
loop_
_entity.id
_entity.type
_entity.pdbx_description
1 polymer ?
#
loop_
_entity_poly.entity_id
_entity_poly.type
_entity_poly.pdbx_seq_one_letter_code
_entity_poly.pdbx_strand_id
1 'polypeptide(L)'
;MCGASLGDCVGSCARVNALYVGRDGVGAENVWGCGRSAVRESAHRDGIYIVGAGFAGSVLAREIQTKKVLGTVIAFLDDDPCKIGSNLHGVPVLGPIFEVARIVRITPHDHALIAIPSISIERLRDIYLTLRAAGFTVIKLLPALAQIIDGTAHLVQTREIDPQDLLTRTPVTINLKKSLAYLCGKRVLVTGAGGSIGSELACQLLSGDVERLYLFGHGENSIYQIDKKIRRLQEEGVGSRTVIVPVIGDLKDAAYVRYLIEQLRCDAVFHAAAYKHVPMMELNPVSVIENNVFGTKFLLDACIACRVKRFVLLSTDKAVDPVSIYGVSKMLNEKNVLYAAERVRDFGHDAAYMFVRFGNVLGSRGSIMPLFIEQIKKGGPVTVTDPAMTRFFMTIPEACSLVLQVGGVGVNGASYLLDMGEPVSIMETAQQLIRYFGYEPDRDIPIHVVGLRPGERLSEPLVSKDERIEPTVYPKVLRLREREPLDFAHLERLWDQLYPYCFPSGEKVRYRHKEGLVRVLCDSCATLKQRYMPNSEA
;
A
#
# COMPACT_ATOMS: atom_id res chain seq x y z
N MET A 1 36.62 -22.79 61.19
CA MET A 1 36.54 -21.95 62.40
C MET A 1 36.40 -20.50 61.93
N CYS A 2 35.38 -19.77 62.42
CA CYS A 2 35.05 -18.32 62.25
C CYS A 2 35.18 -17.71 60.82
N GLY A 3 34.21 -16.95 60.26
CA GLY A 3 33.12 -16.14 60.83
C GLY A 3 33.42 -14.64 60.62
N ALA A 4 32.51 -13.73 60.26
CA ALA A 4 31.04 -13.75 60.01
C ALA A 4 30.70 -12.54 59.07
N SER A 5 29.49 -12.17 58.65
CA SER A 5 28.07 -12.58 58.84
C SER A 5 27.18 -11.96 57.72
N LEU A 6 25.91 -12.36 57.60
CA LEU A 6 24.89 -11.71 56.73
C LEU A 6 24.22 -10.50 57.40
N GLY A 7 23.62 -9.62 56.60
CA GLY A 7 22.82 -8.47 57.05
C GLY A 7 21.84 -7.98 55.97
N ASP A 8 20.68 -8.62 55.89
CA ASP A 8 19.55 -8.18 55.05
C ASP A 8 18.90 -6.90 55.61
N CYS A 9 18.33 -6.07 54.74
CA CYS A 9 17.44 -4.99 55.14
C CYS A 9 16.25 -4.89 54.17
N VAL A 10 15.18 -5.63 54.50
CA VAL A 10 13.90 -5.62 53.77
C VAL A 10 12.95 -4.65 54.47
N GLY A 11 12.63 -3.53 53.82
CA GLY A 11 11.56 -2.63 54.25
C GLY A 11 10.20 -3.14 53.81
N SER A 12 9.30 -3.43 54.75
CA SER A 12 7.92 -3.89 54.46
C SER A 12 6.85 -3.05 55.16
N CYS A 13 5.60 -3.29 54.77
CA CYS A 13 4.35 -2.80 55.37
C CYS A 13 3.98 -1.32 55.13
N ALA A 14 2.70 -0.96 55.12
CA ALA A 14 1.46 -1.71 54.83
C ALA A 14 0.28 -0.73 54.65
N ARG A 15 -0.80 -1.18 54.01
CA ARG A 15 -2.08 -0.47 53.97
C ARG A 15 -2.74 -0.45 55.35
N VAL A 16 -3.39 0.65 55.73
CA VAL A 16 -4.53 0.63 56.66
C VAL A 16 -5.60 1.64 56.20
N ASN A 17 -6.80 1.14 55.93
CA ASN A 17 -8.04 1.94 55.91
C ASN A 17 -8.50 2.15 57.36
N ALA A 18 -8.97 3.35 57.71
CA ALA A 18 -9.79 3.54 58.90
C ALA A 18 -10.86 4.60 58.66
N LEU A 19 -12.14 4.20 58.77
CA LEU A 19 -13.24 5.14 58.96
C LEU A 19 -13.16 5.74 60.36
N TYR A 20 -13.65 6.96 60.53
CA TYR A 20 -14.08 7.46 61.84
C TYR A 20 -15.46 8.11 61.73
N VAL A 21 -16.35 7.79 62.69
CA VAL A 21 -17.71 8.30 62.83
C VAL A 21 -17.94 8.64 64.32
N GLY A 22 -18.52 9.80 64.60
CA GLY A 22 -18.85 10.32 65.94
C GLY A 22 -18.50 11.81 66.05
N ARG A 23 -19.47 12.73 66.20
CA ARG A 23 -20.19 13.11 67.44
C ARG A 23 -19.26 13.76 68.49
N ASP A 24 -19.53 14.92 69.09
CA ASP A 24 -20.66 15.89 69.04
C ASP A 24 -20.12 17.33 69.31
N GLY A 25 -20.88 18.39 69.01
CA GLY A 25 -20.52 19.78 69.39
C GLY A 25 -21.46 20.85 68.82
N VAL A 26 -22.10 21.65 69.70
CA VAL A 26 -23.23 22.56 69.39
C VAL A 26 -22.79 24.03 69.28
N GLY A 27 -23.37 24.82 68.36
CA GLY A 27 -23.41 26.29 68.52
C GLY A 27 -23.67 27.17 67.28
N ALA A 28 -24.84 27.84 67.28
CA ALA A 28 -25.14 29.16 66.68
C ALA A 28 -25.11 29.41 65.14
N GLU A 29 -26.31 29.31 64.55
CA GLU A 29 -27.03 30.31 63.71
C GLU A 29 -26.41 31.15 62.57
N ASN A 30 -27.30 31.42 61.59
CA ASN A 30 -27.27 32.43 60.52
C ASN A 30 -26.46 32.14 59.23
N VAL A 31 -26.90 32.47 58.00
CA VAL A 31 -28.24 32.58 57.35
C VAL A 31 -28.02 32.93 55.84
N TRP A 32 -28.87 32.44 54.91
CA TRP A 32 -28.82 32.61 53.43
C TRP A 32 -27.61 32.03 52.64
N GLY A 33 -27.87 31.22 51.59
CA GLY A 33 -26.79 30.76 50.69
C GLY A 33 -27.14 29.72 49.62
N CYS A 34 -27.93 30.11 48.61
CA CYS A 34 -28.07 29.52 47.26
C CYS A 34 -27.84 28.00 47.06
N GLY A 35 -28.92 27.27 46.73
CA GLY A 35 -28.86 25.84 46.44
C GLY A 35 -28.00 25.49 45.23
N ARG A 36 -26.91 24.75 45.46
CA ARG A 36 -26.12 24.13 44.37
C ARG A 36 -26.86 22.89 43.87
N SER A 37 -27.39 22.98 42.65
CA SER A 37 -27.81 21.80 41.90
C SER A 37 -26.62 20.87 41.73
N ALA A 38 -26.84 19.56 41.93
CA ALA A 38 -25.79 18.56 41.75
C ALA A 38 -25.36 18.54 40.28
N VAL A 39 -24.14 19.01 40.01
CA VAL A 39 -23.49 18.83 38.71
C VAL A 39 -23.30 17.33 38.51
N ARG A 40 -24.12 16.74 37.63
CA ARG A 40 -23.88 15.39 37.14
C ARG A 40 -22.60 15.44 36.31
N GLU A 41 -21.52 14.84 36.81
CA GLU A 41 -20.39 14.44 35.97
C GLU A 41 -20.89 13.41 34.96
N SER A 42 -21.32 13.87 33.79
CA SER A 42 -21.52 13.00 32.65
C SER A 42 -20.15 12.54 32.17
N ALA A 43 -19.89 11.23 32.22
CA ALA A 43 -18.69 10.65 31.62
C ALA A 43 -18.55 11.18 30.18
N HIS A 44 -17.46 11.88 29.91
CA HIS A 44 -17.18 12.45 28.59
C HIS A 44 -17.26 11.34 27.54
N ARG A 45 -18.14 11.52 26.57
CA ARG A 45 -18.19 10.69 25.36
C ARG A 45 -17.66 11.51 24.21
N ASP A 46 -16.70 10.93 23.49
CA ASP A 46 -16.07 11.56 22.33
C ASP A 46 -17.12 12.00 21.30
N GLY A 47 -17.10 13.28 20.93
CA GLY A 47 -18.04 13.88 20.00
C GLY A 47 -17.59 13.65 18.55
N ILE A 48 -18.41 12.99 17.75
CA ILE A 48 -18.09 12.68 16.35
C ILE A 48 -18.83 13.66 15.42
N TYR A 49 -18.07 14.35 14.57
CA TYR A 49 -18.57 15.19 13.48
C TYR A 49 -18.34 14.47 12.16
N ILE A 50 -19.40 14.23 11.38
CA ILE A 50 -19.30 13.50 10.10
C ILE A 50 -19.37 14.49 8.94
N VAL A 51 -18.29 14.60 8.17
CA VAL A 51 -18.24 15.48 7.01
C VAL A 51 -18.81 14.73 5.80
N GLY A 52 -19.90 15.24 5.23
CA GLY A 52 -20.72 14.60 4.20
C GLY A 52 -21.97 13.92 4.78
N ALA A 53 -23.14 14.51 4.55
CA ALA A 53 -24.45 13.93 4.88
C ALA A 53 -25.02 13.08 3.72
N GLY A 54 -24.15 12.58 2.84
CA GLY A 54 -24.51 11.64 1.77
C GLY A 54 -24.74 10.21 2.30
N PHE A 55 -24.97 9.27 1.36
CA PHE A 55 -25.22 7.86 1.68
C PHE A 55 -24.15 7.25 2.59
N ALA A 56 -22.87 7.49 2.30
CA ALA A 56 -21.75 6.95 3.08
C ALA A 56 -21.72 7.48 4.53
N GLY A 57 -21.96 8.78 4.74
CA GLY A 57 -22.09 9.38 6.07
C GLY A 57 -23.32 8.86 6.83
N SER A 58 -24.46 8.69 6.15
CA SER A 58 -25.69 8.11 6.72
C SER A 58 -25.47 6.68 7.22
N VAL A 59 -24.80 5.83 6.43
CA VAL A 59 -24.43 4.45 6.83
C VAL A 59 -23.49 4.47 8.04
N LEU A 60 -22.42 5.29 7.99
CA LEU A 60 -21.43 5.39 9.05
C LEU A 60 -22.05 5.87 10.38
N ALA A 61 -22.91 6.89 10.35
CA ALA A 61 -23.61 7.40 11.53
C ALA A 61 -24.49 6.31 12.17
N ARG A 62 -25.25 5.59 11.35
CA ARG A 62 -26.11 4.49 11.81
C ARG A 62 -25.30 3.37 12.46
N GLU A 63 -24.15 3.01 11.89
CA GLU A 63 -23.25 2.00 12.46
C GLU A 63 -22.68 2.45 13.82
N ILE A 64 -22.19 3.70 13.93
CA ILE A 64 -21.67 4.28 15.17
C ILE A 64 -22.74 4.27 16.27
N GLN A 65 -23.94 4.77 15.98
CA GLN A 65 -25.08 4.79 16.90
C GLN A 65 -25.51 3.39 17.35
N THR A 66 -25.47 2.41 16.43
CA THR A 66 -25.88 1.02 16.72
C THR A 66 -24.84 0.31 17.59
N LYS A 67 -23.55 0.42 17.26
CA LYS A 67 -22.46 -0.29 17.96
C LYS A 67 -22.08 0.38 19.29
N LYS A 68 -22.25 1.70 19.43
CA LYS A 68 -21.93 2.51 20.64
C LYS A 68 -20.46 2.45 21.11
N VAL A 69 -19.54 1.89 20.32
CA VAL A 69 -18.12 1.72 20.70
C VAL A 69 -17.26 2.96 20.43
N LEU A 70 -17.67 3.84 19.50
CA LEU A 70 -16.79 4.89 18.95
C LEU A 70 -17.03 6.31 19.47
N GLY A 71 -18.17 6.60 20.11
CA GLY A 71 -18.55 7.95 20.52
C GLY A 71 -20.01 8.28 20.22
N THR A 72 -20.36 9.57 20.28
CA THR A 72 -21.71 10.07 19.93
C THR A 72 -21.62 10.98 18.71
N VAL A 73 -22.41 10.71 17.66
CA VAL A 73 -22.46 11.59 16.48
C VAL A 73 -23.19 12.88 16.86
N ILE A 74 -22.49 14.01 16.76
CA ILE A 74 -22.96 15.34 17.19
C ILE A 74 -23.66 16.08 16.05
N ALA A 75 -23.02 16.12 14.88
CA ALA A 75 -23.52 16.80 13.69
C ALA A 75 -22.95 16.20 12.40
N PHE A 76 -23.68 16.36 11.30
CA PHE A 76 -23.10 16.28 9.97
C PHE A 76 -22.64 17.66 9.51
N LEU A 77 -21.56 17.72 8.72
CA LEU A 77 -21.10 18.92 8.01
C LEU A 77 -21.23 18.67 6.50
N ASP A 78 -22.10 19.38 5.78
CA ASP A 78 -22.29 19.25 4.33
C ASP A 78 -22.42 20.63 3.68
N ASP A 79 -22.05 20.77 2.41
CA ASP A 79 -22.16 22.04 1.67
C ASP A 79 -23.47 22.13 0.85
N ASP A 80 -24.21 21.02 0.72
CA ASP A 80 -25.44 20.92 -0.05
C ASP A 80 -26.61 21.71 0.59
N PRO A 81 -27.08 22.81 -0.05
CA PRO A 81 -28.16 23.64 0.51
C PRO A 81 -29.47 22.89 0.73
N CYS A 82 -29.72 21.79 0.03
CA CYS A 82 -30.91 20.96 0.24
C CYS A 82 -30.82 20.08 1.49
N LYS A 83 -29.62 19.86 2.04
CA LYS A 83 -29.41 19.09 3.28
C LYS A 83 -29.18 19.97 4.50
N ILE A 84 -28.61 21.16 4.35
CA ILE A 84 -28.33 22.07 5.47
C ILE A 84 -29.64 22.40 6.22
N GLY A 85 -29.62 22.30 7.55
CA GLY A 85 -30.79 22.47 8.42
C GLY A 85 -31.71 21.25 8.52
N SER A 86 -31.46 20.18 7.74
CA SER A 86 -32.19 18.91 7.89
C SER A 86 -31.68 18.09 9.09
N ASN A 87 -32.39 17.01 9.39
CA ASN A 87 -32.02 16.04 10.43
C ASN A 87 -31.95 14.63 9.83
N LEU A 88 -30.85 13.92 10.09
CA LEU A 88 -30.57 12.60 9.54
C LEU A 88 -30.22 11.64 10.69
N HIS A 89 -31.04 10.61 10.90
CA HIS A 89 -30.97 9.68 12.06
C HIS A 89 -30.87 10.37 13.43
N GLY A 90 -31.61 11.46 13.63
CA GLY A 90 -31.61 12.25 14.87
C GLY A 90 -30.51 13.31 14.94
N VAL A 91 -29.53 13.29 14.01
CA VAL A 91 -28.37 14.18 13.98
C VAL A 91 -28.63 15.37 13.05
N PRO A 92 -28.36 16.63 13.47
CA PRO A 92 -28.52 17.80 12.62
C PRO A 92 -27.46 17.84 11.50
N VAL A 93 -27.85 18.34 10.33
CA VAL A 93 -26.94 18.65 9.22
C VAL A 93 -26.65 20.15 9.20
N LEU A 94 -25.39 20.51 9.38
CA LEU A 94 -24.90 21.88 9.42
C LEU A 94 -24.07 22.18 8.16
N GLY A 95 -24.09 23.44 7.70
CA GLY A 95 -23.22 23.91 6.64
C GLY A 95 -23.37 25.42 6.41
N PRO A 96 -22.54 26.02 5.52
CA PRO A 96 -21.46 25.37 4.74
C PRO A 96 -20.30 24.89 5.62
N ILE A 97 -19.53 23.89 5.16
CA ILE A 97 -18.53 23.19 6.00
C ILE A 97 -17.49 24.17 6.57
N PHE A 98 -17.00 25.10 5.76
CA PHE A 98 -15.95 26.04 6.15
C PHE A 98 -16.41 27.10 7.16
N GLU A 99 -17.68 27.51 7.09
CA GLU A 99 -18.24 28.48 8.03
C GLU A 99 -18.50 27.81 9.38
N VAL A 100 -19.16 26.65 9.35
CA VAL A 100 -19.49 25.86 10.55
C VAL A 100 -18.22 25.43 11.29
N ALA A 101 -17.20 24.94 10.58
CA ALA A 101 -15.93 24.55 11.20
C ALA A 101 -15.23 25.70 11.97
N ARG A 102 -15.48 26.97 11.62
CA ARG A 102 -14.90 28.13 12.32
C ARG A 102 -15.68 28.55 13.58
N ILE A 103 -16.94 28.11 13.74
CA ILE A 103 -17.82 28.54 14.83
C ILE A 103 -18.20 27.41 15.80
N VAL A 104 -18.04 26.15 15.41
CA VAL A 104 -18.31 24.99 16.29
C VAL A 104 -17.31 24.98 17.44
N ARG A 105 -17.83 24.94 18.67
CA ARG A 105 -17.03 24.69 19.86
C ARG A 105 -16.78 23.19 19.99
N ILE A 106 -15.54 22.78 19.77
CA ILE A 106 -15.10 21.39 19.96
C ILE A 106 -14.31 21.21 21.25
N THR A 107 -14.25 19.98 21.74
CA THR A 107 -13.34 19.54 22.80
C THR A 107 -12.10 18.84 22.22
N PRO A 108 -10.98 18.72 22.96
CA PRO A 108 -9.80 17.97 22.49
C PRO A 108 -10.04 16.49 22.19
N HIS A 109 -11.16 15.94 22.67
CA HIS A 109 -11.61 14.56 22.50
C HIS A 109 -12.53 14.39 21.28
N ASP A 110 -12.97 15.48 20.63
CA ASP A 110 -13.86 15.38 19.48
C ASP A 110 -13.10 14.93 18.22
N HIS A 111 -13.81 14.24 17.34
CA HIS A 111 -13.26 13.58 16.17
C HIS A 111 -14.02 14.01 14.90
N ALA A 112 -13.28 14.30 13.83
CA ALA A 112 -13.89 14.51 12.51
C ALA A 112 -13.73 13.24 11.65
N LEU A 113 -14.83 12.77 11.06
CA LEU A 113 -14.86 11.65 10.12
C LEU A 113 -15.28 12.16 8.73
N ILE A 114 -14.36 12.19 7.77
CA ILE A 114 -14.65 12.60 6.40
C ILE A 114 -15.28 11.42 5.65
N ALA A 115 -16.59 11.49 5.41
CA ALA A 115 -17.43 10.47 4.80
C ALA A 115 -17.91 10.87 3.39
N ILE A 116 -17.00 11.44 2.59
CA ILE A 116 -17.22 11.79 1.18
C ILE A 116 -16.24 10.95 0.32
N PRO A 117 -16.57 9.68 -0.03
CA PRO A 117 -15.69 8.78 -0.77
C PRO A 117 -15.18 9.31 -2.11
N SER A 118 -15.97 10.18 -2.76
CA SER A 118 -15.72 10.75 -4.10
C SER A 118 -15.18 12.19 -4.05
N ILE A 119 -14.63 12.62 -2.93
CA ILE A 119 -14.07 13.97 -2.76
C ILE A 119 -12.83 14.18 -3.63
N SER A 120 -12.66 15.37 -4.22
CA SER A 120 -11.40 15.75 -4.88
C SER A 120 -10.33 16.07 -3.83
N ILE A 121 -9.04 15.97 -4.16
CA ILE A 121 -8.00 16.19 -3.15
C ILE A 121 -7.85 17.66 -2.77
N GLU A 122 -8.13 18.57 -3.68
CA GLU A 122 -8.20 20.00 -3.39
C GLU A 122 -9.26 20.24 -2.31
N ARG A 123 -10.46 19.68 -2.48
CA ARG A 123 -11.54 19.79 -1.49
C ARG A 123 -11.22 19.05 -0.19
N LEU A 124 -10.64 17.85 -0.25
CA LEU A 124 -10.23 17.07 0.92
C LEU A 124 -9.19 17.82 1.75
N ARG A 125 -8.18 18.39 1.09
CA ARG A 125 -7.11 19.19 1.71
C ARG A 125 -7.67 20.46 2.33
N ASP A 126 -8.52 21.20 1.62
CA ASP A 126 -9.07 22.45 2.13
C ASP A 126 -10.01 22.18 3.34
N ILE A 127 -10.80 21.10 3.31
CA ILE A 127 -11.58 20.62 4.46
C ILE A 127 -10.65 20.19 5.61
N TYR A 128 -9.65 19.37 5.35
CA TYR A 128 -8.69 18.90 6.36
C TYR A 128 -7.99 20.08 7.05
N LEU A 129 -7.43 21.03 6.29
CA LEU A 129 -6.78 22.21 6.83
C LEU A 129 -7.74 23.07 7.65
N THR A 130 -8.99 23.23 7.22
CA THR A 130 -10.01 23.97 7.97
C THR A 130 -10.37 23.27 9.28
N LEU A 131 -10.53 21.94 9.29
CA LEU A 131 -10.78 21.16 10.50
C LEU A 131 -9.57 21.19 11.46
N ARG A 132 -8.33 21.16 10.95
CA ARG A 132 -7.13 21.33 11.78
C ARG A 132 -7.06 22.73 12.40
N ALA A 133 -7.38 23.77 11.63
CA ALA A 133 -7.46 25.15 12.12
C ALA A 133 -8.60 25.34 13.15
N ALA A 134 -9.69 24.58 13.04
CA ALA A 134 -10.76 24.53 14.04
C ALA A 134 -10.35 23.82 15.35
N GLY A 135 -9.22 23.09 15.35
CA GLY A 135 -8.65 22.41 16.51
C GLY A 135 -8.85 20.90 16.55
N PHE A 136 -9.39 20.26 15.50
CA PHE A 136 -9.58 18.80 15.49
C PHE A 136 -8.22 18.07 15.53
N THR A 137 -7.97 17.40 16.67
CA THR A 137 -6.74 16.64 16.93
C THR A 137 -6.70 15.33 16.13
N VAL A 138 -7.86 14.66 16.01
CA VAL A 138 -8.06 13.40 15.29
C VAL A 138 -9.03 13.61 14.13
N ILE A 139 -8.53 13.43 12.91
CA ILE A 139 -9.34 13.46 11.68
C ILE A 139 -9.11 12.14 10.94
N LYS A 140 -10.20 11.42 10.68
CA LYS A 140 -10.18 10.15 9.94
C LYS A 140 -10.92 10.30 8.62
N LEU A 141 -10.44 9.61 7.60
CA LEU A 141 -11.07 9.49 6.29
C LEU A 141 -11.75 8.13 6.18
N LEU A 142 -12.94 8.13 5.57
CA LEU A 142 -13.59 6.94 5.05
C LEU A 142 -12.99 6.62 3.67
N PRO A 143 -12.29 5.49 3.49
CA PRO A 143 -11.68 5.16 2.21
C PRO A 143 -12.72 4.98 1.09
N ALA A 144 -12.37 5.35 -0.13
CA ALA A 144 -13.20 5.16 -1.33
C ALA A 144 -13.57 3.68 -1.61
N LEU A 145 -12.81 2.74 -1.03
CA LEU A 145 -12.98 1.29 -1.16
C LEU A 145 -13.80 0.65 -0.01
N ALA A 146 -14.61 1.42 0.71
CA ALA A 146 -15.47 0.90 1.77
C ALA A 146 -16.40 -0.22 1.25
N GLN A 147 -16.33 -1.40 1.89
CA GLN A 147 -17.07 -2.60 1.49
C GLN A 147 -18.54 -2.52 1.92
N ILE A 148 -19.33 -1.69 1.24
CA ILE A 148 -20.78 -1.65 1.44
C ILE A 148 -21.41 -2.86 0.75
N ILE A 149 -21.59 -3.94 1.51
CA ILE A 149 -22.20 -5.19 1.05
C ILE A 149 -23.72 -5.13 1.27
N ASP A 150 -24.48 -5.37 0.20
CA ASP A 150 -25.91 -5.77 0.11
C ASP A 150 -26.75 -5.69 1.42
N GLY A 151 -26.92 -4.49 1.98
CA GLY A 151 -27.75 -4.24 3.18
C GLY A 151 -27.18 -4.74 4.52
N THR A 152 -26.23 -5.67 4.52
CA THR A 152 -25.49 -6.13 5.70
C THR A 152 -24.17 -5.39 5.84
N ALA A 153 -24.12 -4.43 6.76
CA ALA A 153 -22.93 -3.61 7.04
C ALA A 153 -21.79 -4.45 7.64
N HIS A 154 -20.95 -5.01 6.78
CA HIS A 154 -19.58 -5.38 7.14
C HIS A 154 -18.74 -4.11 7.36
N LEU A 155 -17.75 -4.17 8.25
CA LEU A 155 -17.19 -3.01 8.94
C LEU A 155 -16.79 -1.85 8.01
N VAL A 156 -17.37 -0.69 8.27
CA VAL A 156 -16.89 0.58 7.70
C VAL A 156 -15.62 1.03 8.44
N GLN A 157 -14.47 0.44 8.10
CA GLN A 157 -13.18 0.85 8.67
C GLN A 157 -12.80 2.28 8.21
N THR A 158 -12.80 3.22 9.16
CA THR A 158 -12.19 4.55 8.99
C THR A 158 -10.71 4.50 9.40
N ARG A 159 -9.88 5.32 8.77
CA ARG A 159 -8.45 5.43 9.09
C ARG A 159 -8.02 6.89 9.21
N GLU A 160 -6.95 7.16 9.93
CA GLU A 160 -6.35 8.50 9.95
C GLU A 160 -5.92 8.93 8.54
N ILE A 161 -5.98 10.24 8.29
CA ILE A 161 -5.49 10.85 7.05
C ILE A 161 -3.97 10.79 7.08
N ASP A 162 -3.39 10.10 6.10
CA ASP A 162 -1.96 10.13 5.86
C ASP A 162 -1.67 11.38 5.01
N PRO A 163 -0.55 12.10 5.21
CA PRO A 163 -0.14 13.15 4.27
C PRO A 163 -0.22 12.73 2.79
N GLN A 164 0.02 11.45 2.46
CA GLN A 164 -0.13 10.90 1.11
C GLN A 164 -1.51 11.11 0.48
N ASP A 165 -2.59 11.12 1.28
CA ASP A 165 -3.96 11.32 0.82
C ASP A 165 -4.22 12.75 0.34
N LEU A 166 -3.34 13.69 0.70
CA LEU A 166 -3.45 15.12 0.40
C LEU A 166 -2.53 15.57 -0.74
N LEU A 167 -1.76 14.63 -1.31
CA LEU A 167 -0.65 14.91 -2.24
C LEU A 167 -0.83 14.32 -3.64
N THR A 168 -1.93 13.60 -3.92
CA THR A 168 -2.12 12.87 -5.19
C THR A 168 -3.57 12.74 -5.63
N ARG A 169 -3.80 12.30 -6.88
CA ARG A 169 -5.08 12.09 -7.56
C ARG A 169 -6.21 11.41 -6.75
N THR A 170 -7.46 11.68 -7.13
CA THR A 170 -8.65 11.03 -6.55
C THR A 170 -8.64 9.52 -6.80
N PRO A 171 -8.65 8.67 -5.76
CA PRO A 171 -8.72 7.22 -5.91
C PRO A 171 -10.03 6.79 -6.58
N VAL A 172 -9.96 5.82 -7.50
CA VAL A 172 -11.16 5.33 -8.18
C VAL A 172 -11.89 4.28 -7.35
N THR A 173 -13.21 4.44 -7.20
CA THR A 173 -14.10 3.44 -6.58
C THR A 173 -14.17 2.18 -7.46
N ILE A 174 -13.60 1.07 -7.00
CA ILE A 174 -13.60 -0.22 -7.70
C ILE A 174 -14.52 -1.19 -6.97
N ASN A 175 -15.45 -1.84 -7.70
CA ASN A 175 -16.29 -2.89 -7.13
C ASN A 175 -15.46 -4.17 -6.94
N LEU A 176 -14.80 -4.27 -5.77
CA LEU A 176 -13.87 -5.36 -5.45
C LEU A 176 -14.54 -6.74 -5.50
N LYS A 177 -15.78 -6.88 -5.03
CA LYS A 177 -16.56 -8.15 -5.07
C LYS A 177 -16.74 -8.65 -6.51
N LYS A 178 -17.09 -7.76 -7.45
CA LYS A 178 -17.16 -8.10 -8.89
C LYS A 178 -15.79 -8.44 -9.46
N SER A 179 -14.75 -7.67 -9.10
CA SER A 179 -13.38 -7.94 -9.53
C SER A 179 -12.84 -9.28 -9.01
N LEU A 180 -13.24 -9.74 -7.82
CA LEU A 180 -12.72 -10.96 -7.18
C LEU A 180 -13.55 -12.23 -7.48
N ALA A 181 -14.72 -12.13 -8.12
CA ALA A 181 -15.64 -13.26 -8.30
C ALA A 181 -15.01 -14.51 -8.97
N TYR A 182 -14.01 -14.33 -9.83
CA TYR A 182 -13.28 -15.43 -10.49
C TYR A 182 -12.33 -16.22 -9.56
N LEU A 183 -12.05 -15.68 -8.36
CA LEU A 183 -11.19 -16.28 -7.33
C LEU A 183 -11.98 -16.88 -6.15
N CYS A 184 -13.30 -16.73 -6.13
CA CYS A 184 -14.15 -17.37 -5.12
C CYS A 184 -13.97 -18.89 -5.16
N GLY A 185 -13.67 -19.49 -4.01
CA GLY A 185 -13.36 -20.93 -3.90
C GLY A 185 -12.10 -21.37 -4.66
N LYS A 186 -11.16 -20.45 -4.96
CA LYS A 186 -9.86 -20.75 -5.57
C LYS A 186 -8.72 -20.72 -4.57
N ARG A 187 -7.62 -21.37 -4.90
CA ARG A 187 -6.40 -21.37 -4.09
C ARG A 187 -5.39 -20.41 -4.72
N VAL A 188 -5.07 -19.35 -4.00
CA VAL A 188 -4.33 -18.20 -4.51
C VAL A 188 -3.00 -18.04 -3.78
N LEU A 189 -1.91 -17.94 -4.54
CA LEU A 189 -0.58 -17.68 -4.02
C LEU A 189 -0.20 -16.22 -4.26
N VAL A 190 0.16 -15.52 -3.18
CA VAL A 190 0.81 -14.21 -3.26
C VAL A 190 2.28 -14.38 -2.90
N THR A 191 3.17 -14.15 -3.86
CA THR A 191 4.62 -14.13 -3.58
C THR A 191 5.07 -12.72 -3.26
N GLY A 192 5.95 -12.57 -2.27
CA GLY A 192 6.30 -11.27 -1.71
C GLY A 192 5.19 -10.72 -0.81
N ALA A 193 4.37 -11.60 -0.21
CA ALA A 193 3.20 -11.24 0.59
C ALA A 193 3.52 -10.30 1.77
N GLY A 194 4.74 -10.35 2.30
CA GLY A 194 5.20 -9.44 3.36
C GLY A 194 5.61 -8.04 2.88
N GLY A 195 5.65 -7.77 1.57
CA GLY A 195 5.97 -6.47 0.98
C GLY A 195 4.74 -5.55 0.84
N SER A 196 4.94 -4.26 0.56
CA SER A 196 3.83 -3.27 0.52
C SER A 196 2.69 -3.65 -0.43
N ILE A 197 2.99 -4.11 -1.65
CA ILE A 197 1.95 -4.48 -2.61
C ILE A 197 1.38 -5.88 -2.31
N GLY A 198 2.26 -6.86 -2.01
CA GLY A 198 1.84 -8.23 -1.69
C GLY A 198 0.93 -8.33 -0.45
N SER A 199 1.19 -7.50 0.56
CA SER A 199 0.36 -7.45 1.78
C SER A 199 -1.02 -6.89 1.52
N GLU A 200 -1.14 -5.85 0.68
CA GLU A 200 -2.43 -5.27 0.33
C GLU A 200 -3.22 -6.17 -0.64
N LEU A 201 -2.56 -6.79 -1.63
CA LEU A 201 -3.17 -7.85 -2.45
C LEU A 201 -3.75 -8.96 -1.57
N ALA A 202 -2.99 -9.45 -0.59
CA ALA A 202 -3.45 -10.51 0.31
C ALA A 202 -4.64 -10.06 1.19
N CYS A 203 -4.65 -8.82 1.68
CA CYS A 203 -5.80 -8.25 2.41
C CYS A 203 -7.05 -8.13 1.53
N GLN A 204 -6.92 -7.70 0.27
CA GLN A 204 -8.05 -7.61 -0.66
C GLN A 204 -8.54 -9.00 -1.09
N LEU A 205 -7.64 -9.95 -1.33
CA LEU A 205 -7.96 -11.36 -1.65
C LEU A 205 -8.75 -12.07 -0.55
N LEU A 206 -8.48 -11.77 0.74
CA LEU A 206 -9.29 -12.26 1.85
C LEU A 206 -10.78 -11.88 1.68
N SER A 207 -11.06 -10.72 1.11
CA SER A 207 -12.43 -10.23 0.85
C SER A 207 -13.10 -10.87 -0.37
N GLY A 208 -12.41 -11.78 -1.07
CA GLY A 208 -12.89 -12.48 -2.26
C GLY A 208 -13.39 -13.91 -2.02
N ASP A 209 -13.47 -14.35 -0.76
CA ASP A 209 -13.86 -15.72 -0.35
C ASP A 209 -13.06 -16.81 -1.11
N VAL A 210 -11.74 -16.63 -1.18
CA VAL A 210 -10.80 -17.63 -1.73
C VAL A 210 -10.76 -18.86 -0.79
N GLU A 211 -10.62 -20.06 -1.33
CA GLU A 211 -10.54 -21.29 -0.51
C GLU A 211 -9.29 -21.28 0.37
N ARG A 212 -8.15 -20.95 -0.22
CA ARG A 212 -6.85 -20.87 0.45
C ARG A 212 -6.05 -19.68 -0.05
N LEU A 213 -5.45 -18.94 0.87
CA LEU A 213 -4.56 -17.82 0.60
C LEU A 213 -3.16 -18.14 1.11
N TYR A 214 -2.22 -18.36 0.19
CA TYR A 214 -0.83 -18.66 0.50
C TYR A 214 0.00 -17.37 0.54
N LEU A 215 0.63 -17.08 1.68
CA LEU A 215 1.45 -15.90 1.91
C LEU A 215 2.93 -16.27 1.81
N PHE A 216 3.50 -16.19 0.61
CA PHE A 216 4.88 -16.64 0.36
C PHE A 216 5.91 -15.51 0.43
N GLY A 217 7.04 -15.75 1.09
CA GLY A 217 8.23 -14.91 0.97
C GLY A 217 9.39 -15.32 1.88
N HIS A 218 10.57 -14.78 1.60
CA HIS A 218 11.82 -15.13 2.29
C HIS A 218 11.98 -14.46 3.66
N GLY A 219 11.35 -13.31 3.88
CA GLY A 219 11.49 -12.52 5.11
C GLY A 219 10.50 -12.96 6.18
N GLU A 220 10.93 -13.84 7.08
CA GLU A 220 10.14 -14.43 8.18
C GLU A 220 9.27 -13.39 8.92
N ASN A 221 9.85 -12.38 9.58
CA ASN A 221 9.08 -11.33 10.25
C ASN A 221 8.12 -10.59 9.30
N SER A 222 8.50 -10.35 8.03
CA SER A 222 7.57 -9.72 7.08
C SER A 222 6.37 -10.60 6.73
N ILE A 223 6.50 -11.93 6.73
CA ILE A 223 5.39 -12.88 6.58
C ILE A 223 4.57 -12.98 7.87
N TYR A 224 5.21 -13.01 9.05
CA TYR A 224 4.54 -12.99 10.34
C TYR A 224 3.64 -11.75 10.52
N GLN A 225 4.12 -10.54 10.17
CA GLN A 225 3.31 -9.33 10.29
C GLN A 225 2.06 -9.34 9.38
N ILE A 226 2.14 -9.90 8.16
CA ILE A 226 0.97 -9.98 7.27
C ILE A 226 0.02 -11.11 7.67
N ASP A 227 0.52 -12.26 8.11
CA ASP A 227 -0.31 -13.33 8.66
C ASP A 227 -1.13 -12.83 9.87
N LYS A 228 -0.49 -12.13 10.81
CA LYS A 228 -1.16 -11.48 11.94
C LYS A 228 -2.20 -10.43 11.50
N LYS A 229 -1.89 -9.59 10.50
CA LYS A 229 -2.83 -8.59 9.96
C LYS A 229 -4.07 -9.26 9.36
N ILE A 230 -3.90 -10.31 8.56
CA ILE A 230 -5.00 -10.98 7.85
C ILE A 230 -5.85 -11.80 8.83
N ARG A 231 -5.25 -12.48 9.82
CA ARG A 231 -6.01 -13.17 10.88
C ARG A 231 -6.90 -12.22 11.67
N ARG A 232 -6.41 -11.02 12.01
CA ARG A 232 -7.23 -9.98 12.65
C ARG A 232 -8.41 -9.54 11.76
N LEU A 233 -8.21 -9.38 10.45
CA LEU A 233 -9.31 -9.08 9.53
C LEU A 233 -10.34 -10.23 9.48
N GLN A 234 -9.89 -11.48 9.61
CA GLN A 234 -10.75 -12.66 9.68
C GLN A 234 -11.56 -12.72 11.00
N GLU A 235 -10.95 -12.36 12.13
CA GLU A 235 -11.63 -12.16 13.43
C GLU A 235 -12.68 -11.04 13.36
N GLU A 236 -12.39 -9.96 12.61
CA GLU A 236 -13.33 -8.87 12.31
C GLU A 236 -14.40 -9.26 11.25
N GLY A 237 -14.40 -10.51 10.78
CA GLY A 237 -15.45 -11.12 9.94
C GLY A 237 -15.19 -11.12 8.43
N VAL A 238 -14.03 -10.63 7.96
CA VAL A 238 -13.68 -10.58 6.53
C VAL A 238 -13.17 -11.95 6.08
N GLY A 239 -13.77 -12.52 5.03
CA GLY A 239 -13.27 -13.77 4.41
C GLY A 239 -13.24 -14.96 5.37
N SER A 240 -14.19 -15.04 6.31
CA SER A 240 -14.22 -15.99 7.45
C SER A 240 -13.92 -17.46 7.10
N ARG A 241 -14.22 -17.90 5.87
CA ARG A 241 -14.00 -19.27 5.37
C ARG A 241 -12.62 -19.51 4.72
N THR A 242 -11.83 -18.46 4.51
CA THR A 242 -10.52 -18.53 3.87
C THR A 242 -9.51 -19.21 4.78
N VAL A 243 -8.78 -20.21 4.26
CA VAL A 243 -7.64 -20.79 4.99
C VAL A 243 -6.36 -20.00 4.68
N ILE A 244 -5.83 -19.31 5.68
CA ILE A 244 -4.57 -18.53 5.57
C ILE A 244 -3.38 -19.43 5.88
N VAL A 245 -2.44 -19.53 4.92
CA VAL A 245 -1.26 -20.38 5.02
C VAL A 245 0.02 -19.54 4.77
N PRO A 246 0.78 -19.17 5.81
CA PRO A 246 2.08 -18.54 5.64
C PRO A 246 3.11 -19.56 5.13
N VAL A 247 3.95 -19.16 4.18
CA VAL A 247 5.00 -20.00 3.61
C VAL A 247 6.31 -19.23 3.55
N ILE A 248 7.34 -19.76 4.21
CA ILE A 248 8.71 -19.24 4.11
C ILE A 248 9.44 -19.93 2.97
N GLY A 249 10.17 -19.16 2.18
CA GLY A 249 10.97 -19.67 1.07
C GLY A 249 11.62 -18.56 0.24
N ASP A 250 12.65 -18.92 -0.51
CA ASP A 250 13.34 -18.06 -1.46
C ASP A 250 13.00 -18.51 -2.89
N LEU A 251 12.72 -17.57 -3.80
CA LEU A 251 12.42 -17.89 -5.20
C LEU A 251 13.63 -18.45 -5.95
N LYS A 252 14.85 -18.22 -5.45
CA LYS A 252 16.09 -18.74 -6.05
C LYS A 252 16.27 -20.25 -5.87
N ASP A 253 15.56 -20.88 -4.93
CA ASP A 253 15.55 -22.34 -4.78
C ASP A 253 14.54 -22.96 -5.75
N ALA A 254 15.01 -23.26 -6.97
CA ALA A 254 14.18 -23.84 -8.02
C ALA A 254 13.53 -25.18 -7.60
N ALA A 255 14.22 -25.99 -6.79
CA ALA A 255 13.72 -27.29 -6.35
C ALA A 255 12.59 -27.12 -5.32
N TYR A 256 12.79 -26.24 -4.33
CA TYR A 256 11.75 -25.94 -3.34
C TYR A 256 10.55 -25.20 -3.96
N VAL A 257 10.77 -24.24 -4.86
CA VAL A 257 9.69 -23.56 -5.60
C VAL A 257 8.86 -24.57 -6.38
N ARG A 258 9.49 -25.52 -7.07
CA ARG A 258 8.77 -26.57 -7.81
C ARG A 258 7.96 -27.46 -6.87
N TYR A 259 8.59 -28.03 -5.84
CA TYR A 259 7.93 -28.83 -4.81
C TYR A 259 6.73 -28.08 -4.21
N LEU A 260 6.92 -26.80 -3.89
CA LEU A 260 5.88 -25.95 -3.31
C LEU A 260 4.66 -25.85 -4.24
N ILE A 261 4.83 -25.45 -5.50
CA ILE A 261 3.69 -25.32 -6.42
C ILE A 261 2.98 -26.66 -6.64
N GLU A 262 3.72 -27.79 -6.68
CA GLU A 262 3.15 -29.14 -6.75
C GLU A 262 2.29 -29.50 -5.51
N GLN A 263 2.68 -29.08 -4.30
CA GLN A 263 1.89 -29.29 -3.08
C GLN A 263 0.72 -28.31 -2.92
N LEU A 264 0.94 -27.02 -3.17
CA LEU A 264 -0.09 -25.99 -3.04
C LEU A 264 -1.18 -26.13 -4.12
N ARG A 265 -0.81 -26.63 -5.31
CA ARG A 265 -1.68 -26.83 -6.48
C ARG A 265 -2.49 -25.57 -6.83
N CYS A 266 -1.86 -24.40 -6.79
CA CYS A 266 -2.55 -23.11 -6.91
C CYS A 266 -3.37 -22.96 -8.20
N ASP A 267 -4.53 -22.32 -8.11
CA ASP A 267 -5.34 -21.94 -9.27
C ASP A 267 -4.83 -20.63 -9.90
N ALA A 268 -4.37 -19.70 -9.05
CA ALA A 268 -3.86 -18.39 -9.45
C ALA A 268 -2.62 -17.98 -8.63
N VAL A 269 -1.69 -17.26 -9.27
CA VAL A 269 -0.48 -16.70 -8.66
C VAL A 269 -0.39 -15.20 -8.94
N PHE A 270 -0.27 -14.41 -7.88
CA PHE A 270 0.06 -12.98 -7.94
C PHE A 270 1.53 -12.80 -7.52
N HIS A 271 2.35 -12.35 -8.47
CA HIS A 271 3.79 -12.28 -8.28
C HIS A 271 4.27 -10.85 -8.01
N ALA A 272 4.48 -10.54 -6.72
CA ALA A 272 4.92 -9.25 -6.21
C ALA A 272 6.31 -9.30 -5.53
N ALA A 273 6.99 -10.46 -5.53
CA ALA A 273 8.34 -10.60 -4.99
C ALA A 273 9.39 -10.05 -5.97
N ALA A 274 10.08 -8.97 -5.60
CA ALA A 274 11.23 -8.44 -6.31
C ALA A 274 12.08 -7.55 -5.41
N TYR A 275 13.38 -7.44 -5.69
CA TYR A 275 14.16 -6.30 -5.23
C TYR A 275 13.86 -5.08 -6.12
N LYS A 276 13.61 -3.90 -5.52
CA LYS A 276 13.14 -2.69 -6.22
C LYS A 276 14.04 -1.45 -6.12
N HIS A 277 15.04 -1.45 -5.25
CA HIS A 277 15.80 -0.24 -4.92
C HIS A 277 16.91 0.00 -5.94
N VAL A 278 16.65 0.86 -6.94
CA VAL A 278 17.59 1.15 -8.06
C VAL A 278 19.04 1.31 -7.57
N PRO A 279 19.40 2.24 -6.65
CA PRO A 279 20.80 2.42 -6.26
C PRO A 279 21.45 1.17 -5.65
N MET A 280 20.69 0.38 -4.89
CA MET A 280 21.17 -0.88 -4.32
C MET A 280 21.40 -1.95 -5.40
N MET A 281 20.59 -1.96 -6.46
CA MET A 281 20.67 -2.96 -7.53
C MET A 281 21.74 -2.60 -8.59
N GLU A 282 22.04 -1.31 -8.80
CA GLU A 282 23.23 -0.89 -9.56
C GLU A 282 24.53 -1.35 -8.87
N LEU A 283 24.54 -1.36 -7.52
CA LEU A 283 25.64 -1.92 -6.74
C LEU A 283 25.67 -3.45 -6.81
N ASN A 284 24.50 -4.11 -6.75
CA ASN A 284 24.34 -5.57 -6.67
C ASN A 284 23.64 -6.19 -7.91
N PRO A 285 24.19 -6.05 -9.14
CA PRO A 285 23.47 -6.43 -10.36
C PRO A 285 23.29 -7.95 -10.50
N VAL A 286 24.24 -8.75 -10.01
CA VAL A 286 24.09 -10.21 -10.06
C VAL A 286 22.91 -10.65 -9.17
N SER A 287 22.79 -10.07 -7.98
CA SER A 287 21.72 -10.39 -7.02
C SER A 287 20.33 -9.98 -7.51
N VAL A 288 20.21 -8.90 -8.30
CA VAL A 288 18.91 -8.52 -8.88
C VAL A 288 18.51 -9.43 -10.04
N ILE A 289 19.46 -9.87 -10.88
CA ILE A 289 19.16 -10.82 -11.97
C ILE A 289 18.83 -12.22 -11.39
N GLU A 290 19.61 -12.68 -10.41
CA GLU A 290 19.35 -13.94 -9.70
C GLU A 290 17.96 -13.95 -9.04
N ASN A 291 17.63 -12.93 -8.26
CA ASN A 291 16.35 -12.85 -7.55
C ASN A 291 15.17 -12.55 -8.47
N ASN A 292 15.25 -11.48 -9.28
CA ASN A 292 14.11 -11.04 -10.08
C ASN A 292 13.94 -11.92 -11.31
N VAL A 293 14.98 -12.15 -12.11
CA VAL A 293 14.84 -12.86 -13.41
C VAL A 293 14.72 -14.36 -13.21
N PHE A 294 15.73 -14.99 -12.61
CA PHE A 294 15.72 -16.44 -12.44
C PHE A 294 14.69 -16.91 -11.40
N GLY A 295 14.52 -16.19 -10.29
CA GLY A 295 13.44 -16.47 -9.33
C GLY A 295 12.03 -16.41 -9.95
N THR A 296 11.77 -15.47 -10.88
CA THR A 296 10.50 -15.46 -11.64
C THR A 296 10.44 -16.62 -12.62
N LYS A 297 11.54 -16.92 -13.32
CA LYS A 297 11.60 -18.03 -14.28
C LYS A 297 11.29 -19.37 -13.61
N PHE A 298 11.92 -19.68 -12.46
CA PHE A 298 11.67 -20.91 -11.72
C PHE A 298 10.22 -21.03 -11.24
N LEU A 299 9.62 -19.91 -10.81
CA LEU A 299 8.20 -19.86 -10.45
C LEU A 299 7.30 -20.12 -11.66
N LEU A 300 7.59 -19.52 -12.82
CA LEU A 300 6.84 -19.74 -14.06
C LEU A 300 6.98 -21.18 -14.57
N ASP A 301 8.20 -21.74 -14.59
CA ASP A 301 8.48 -23.12 -14.99
C ASP A 301 7.68 -24.12 -14.10
N ALA A 302 7.62 -23.86 -12.79
CA ALA A 302 6.81 -24.63 -11.85
C ALA A 302 5.30 -24.47 -12.08
N CYS A 303 4.83 -23.25 -12.38
CA CYS A 303 3.42 -22.97 -12.69
C CYS A 303 2.95 -23.68 -13.98
N ILE A 304 3.79 -23.66 -15.02
CA ILE A 304 3.56 -24.41 -16.27
C ILE A 304 3.48 -25.92 -15.95
N ALA A 305 4.47 -26.46 -15.25
CA ALA A 305 4.52 -27.89 -14.93
C ALA A 305 3.31 -28.38 -14.11
N CYS A 306 2.77 -27.53 -13.23
CA CYS A 306 1.61 -27.84 -12.39
C CYS A 306 0.26 -27.44 -13.01
N ARG A 307 0.25 -26.94 -14.26
CA ARG A 307 -0.94 -26.44 -14.97
C ARG A 307 -1.72 -25.36 -14.21
N VAL A 308 -1.01 -24.47 -13.51
CA VAL A 308 -1.59 -23.28 -12.86
C VAL A 308 -2.27 -22.41 -13.92
N LYS A 309 -3.56 -22.09 -13.72
CA LYS A 309 -4.35 -21.39 -14.75
C LYS A 309 -3.99 -19.92 -14.90
N ARG A 310 -3.85 -19.17 -13.80
CA ARG A 310 -3.62 -17.71 -13.87
C ARG A 310 -2.32 -17.27 -13.22
N PHE A 311 -1.56 -16.45 -13.93
CA PHE A 311 -0.33 -15.84 -13.43
C PHE A 311 -0.35 -14.33 -13.73
N VAL A 312 -0.21 -13.52 -12.69
CA VAL A 312 -0.19 -12.06 -12.77
C VAL A 312 1.12 -11.53 -12.21
N LEU A 313 2.02 -11.11 -13.10
CA LEU A 313 3.25 -10.40 -12.72
C LEU A 313 2.93 -8.93 -12.43
N LEU A 314 3.40 -8.45 -11.28
CA LEU A 314 3.44 -7.01 -11.02
C LEU A 314 4.76 -6.44 -11.57
N SER A 315 4.64 -5.51 -12.50
CA SER A 315 5.76 -4.82 -13.14
C SER A 315 5.74 -3.32 -12.81
N THR A 316 6.55 -2.53 -13.52
CA THR A 316 6.86 -1.14 -13.18
C THR A 316 7.12 -0.35 -14.47
N ASP A 317 6.76 0.93 -14.47
CA ASP A 317 7.26 1.95 -15.41
C ASP A 317 8.75 1.81 -15.78
N LYS A 318 9.63 1.49 -14.81
CA LYS A 318 11.08 1.34 -15.00
C LYS A 318 11.49 0.15 -15.89
N ALA A 319 10.57 -0.74 -16.25
CA ALA A 319 10.78 -1.78 -17.25
C ALA A 319 10.74 -1.22 -18.70
N VAL A 320 10.20 -0.02 -18.89
CA VAL A 320 10.08 0.65 -20.19
C VAL A 320 11.40 1.33 -20.55
N ASP A 321 11.97 0.94 -21.69
CA ASP A 321 13.22 1.46 -22.24
C ASP A 321 14.35 1.53 -21.18
N PRO A 322 14.64 0.45 -20.44
CA PRO A 322 15.26 0.55 -19.12
C PRO A 322 16.70 1.06 -19.13
N VAL A 323 17.03 1.92 -18.16
CA VAL A 323 18.37 2.55 -17.98
C VAL A 323 19.06 2.14 -16.67
N SER A 324 18.48 1.19 -15.93
CA SER A 324 19.01 0.61 -14.70
C SER A 324 18.94 -0.91 -14.76
N ILE A 325 19.79 -1.59 -13.98
CA ILE A 325 19.80 -3.06 -13.90
C ILE A 325 18.50 -3.56 -13.25
N TYR A 326 17.91 -2.80 -12.31
CA TYR A 326 16.57 -3.09 -11.81
C TYR A 326 15.53 -3.05 -12.94
N GLY A 327 15.51 -1.99 -13.74
CA GLY A 327 14.60 -1.86 -14.88
C GLY A 327 14.73 -3.01 -15.87
N VAL A 328 15.97 -3.35 -16.25
CA VAL A 328 16.27 -4.51 -17.11
C VAL A 328 15.79 -5.81 -16.50
N SER A 329 15.98 -6.03 -15.19
CA SER A 329 15.47 -7.23 -14.52
C SER A 329 13.94 -7.36 -14.60
N LYS A 330 13.19 -6.25 -14.58
CA LYS A 330 11.73 -6.25 -14.69
C LYS A 330 11.25 -6.42 -16.13
N MET A 331 11.93 -5.80 -17.09
CA MET A 331 11.73 -6.02 -18.52
C MET A 331 11.97 -7.49 -18.92
N LEU A 332 13.00 -8.13 -18.36
CA LEU A 332 13.21 -9.57 -18.54
C LEU A 332 12.10 -10.41 -17.89
N ASN A 333 11.54 -10.01 -16.75
CA ASN A 333 10.38 -10.72 -16.17
C ASN A 333 9.13 -10.62 -17.06
N GLU A 334 8.89 -9.48 -17.70
CA GLU A 334 7.80 -9.33 -18.67
C GLU A 334 7.97 -10.30 -19.84
N LYS A 335 9.18 -10.37 -20.42
CA LYS A 335 9.54 -11.33 -21.46
C LYS A 335 9.39 -12.79 -21.00
N ASN A 336 9.79 -13.11 -19.77
CA ASN A 336 9.60 -14.45 -19.18
C ASN A 336 8.10 -14.83 -19.09
N VAL A 337 7.23 -13.88 -18.72
CA VAL A 337 5.78 -14.10 -18.65
C VAL A 337 5.16 -14.31 -20.02
N LEU A 338 5.57 -13.55 -21.03
CA LEU A 338 5.08 -13.72 -22.40
C LEU A 338 5.57 -15.03 -23.03
N TYR A 339 6.82 -15.43 -22.75
CA TYR A 339 7.33 -16.77 -23.09
C TYR A 339 6.51 -17.89 -22.41
N ALA A 340 6.17 -17.72 -21.14
CA ALA A 340 5.32 -18.66 -20.42
C ALA A 340 3.89 -18.70 -20.98
N ALA A 341 3.34 -17.57 -21.40
CA ALA A 341 2.01 -17.48 -22.00
C ALA A 341 1.86 -18.34 -23.26
N GLU A 342 2.87 -18.38 -24.14
CA GLU A 342 2.87 -19.27 -25.30
C GLU A 342 2.79 -20.75 -24.92
N ARG A 343 3.46 -21.12 -23.82
CA ARG A 343 3.59 -22.51 -23.32
C ARG A 343 2.40 -23.03 -22.53
N VAL A 344 1.37 -22.19 -22.31
CA VAL A 344 0.12 -22.57 -21.64
C VAL A 344 -1.11 -22.48 -22.54
N ARG A 345 -0.92 -22.27 -23.85
CA ARG A 345 -2.03 -22.20 -24.83
C ARG A 345 -2.89 -23.47 -24.86
N ASP A 346 -2.33 -24.63 -24.51
CA ASP A 346 -3.04 -25.91 -24.40
C ASP A 346 -3.77 -26.09 -23.04
N PHE A 347 -3.66 -25.16 -22.09
CA PHE A 347 -4.27 -25.27 -20.76
C PHE A 347 -5.78 -24.90 -20.78
N GLY A 348 -6.30 -24.55 -21.96
CA GLY A 348 -7.68 -24.13 -22.20
C GLY A 348 -7.85 -22.61 -22.11
N HIS A 349 -8.98 -22.11 -22.61
CA HIS A 349 -9.24 -20.66 -22.74
C HIS A 349 -9.24 -19.87 -21.42
N ASP A 350 -9.39 -20.55 -20.28
CA ASP A 350 -9.31 -19.93 -18.95
C ASP A 350 -7.89 -19.52 -18.53
N ALA A 351 -6.88 -20.18 -19.11
CA ALA A 351 -5.49 -19.99 -18.73
C ALA A 351 -4.97 -18.65 -19.24
N ALA A 352 -4.37 -17.86 -18.36
CA ALA A 352 -3.95 -16.49 -18.70
C ALA A 352 -2.72 -16.06 -17.88
N TYR A 353 -1.60 -15.88 -18.58
CA TYR A 353 -0.35 -15.37 -18.05
C TYR A 353 -0.17 -13.95 -18.59
N MET A 354 -0.02 -13.00 -17.68
CA MET A 354 -0.08 -11.56 -17.96
C MET A 354 0.79 -10.75 -17.00
N PHE A 355 1.09 -9.52 -17.37
CA PHE A 355 1.73 -8.56 -16.47
C PHE A 355 1.02 -7.21 -16.44
N VAL A 356 1.19 -6.50 -15.33
CA VAL A 356 0.60 -5.17 -15.10
C VAL A 356 1.70 -4.19 -14.75
N ARG A 357 1.92 -3.18 -15.60
CA ARG A 357 2.78 -2.02 -15.32
C ARG A 357 1.98 -0.93 -14.60
N PHE A 358 2.63 -0.30 -13.64
CA PHE A 358 2.19 0.94 -13.00
C PHE A 358 3.42 1.73 -12.51
N GLY A 359 3.22 2.99 -12.15
CA GLY A 359 4.28 3.88 -11.69
C GLY A 359 4.64 3.69 -10.21
N ASN A 360 5.05 4.77 -9.55
CA ASN A 360 5.33 4.73 -8.13
C ASN A 360 4.04 4.53 -7.32
N VAL A 361 4.17 3.91 -6.15
CA VAL A 361 3.06 3.70 -5.22
C VAL A 361 3.40 4.36 -3.88
N LEU A 362 2.49 5.23 -3.43
CA LEU A 362 2.62 6.02 -2.20
C LEU A 362 2.81 5.13 -0.98
N GLY A 363 3.61 5.60 -0.02
CA GLY A 363 3.80 4.92 1.28
C GLY A 363 4.48 3.55 1.20
N SER A 364 4.84 3.09 0.00
CA SER A 364 5.53 1.81 -0.15
C SER A 364 6.87 1.84 0.58
N ARG A 365 7.25 0.71 1.21
CA ARG A 365 8.46 0.61 2.05
C ARG A 365 9.67 1.17 1.32
N GLY A 366 10.44 2.04 1.99
CA GLY A 366 11.64 2.68 1.43
C GLY A 366 11.40 3.57 0.19
N SER A 367 10.19 4.11 0.01
CA SER A 367 9.93 5.14 -0.99
C SER A 367 10.26 6.55 -0.48
N ILE A 368 10.16 7.54 -1.37
CA ILE A 368 10.51 8.94 -1.09
C ILE A 368 9.63 9.59 -0.02
N MET A 369 8.35 9.19 0.07
CA MET A 369 7.40 9.74 1.05
C MET A 369 7.80 9.45 2.51
N PRO A 370 8.05 8.18 2.92
CA PRO A 370 8.66 7.88 4.22
C PRO A 370 9.96 8.63 4.50
N LEU A 371 10.85 8.78 3.50
CA LEU A 371 12.11 9.49 3.66
C LEU A 371 11.89 10.98 3.99
N PHE A 372 11.02 11.67 3.26
CA PHE A 372 10.70 13.06 3.54
C PHE A 372 10.03 13.23 4.91
N ILE A 373 9.10 12.34 5.28
CA ILE A 373 8.47 12.35 6.62
C ILE A 373 9.52 12.17 7.72
N GLU A 374 10.50 11.27 7.53
CA GLU A 374 11.60 11.06 8.47
C GLU A 374 12.51 12.28 8.57
N GLN A 375 12.87 12.89 7.43
CA GLN A 375 13.69 14.10 7.37
C GLN A 375 13.01 15.28 8.06
N ILE A 376 11.73 15.52 7.79
CA ILE A 376 10.93 16.59 8.42
C ILE A 376 10.85 16.38 9.94
N LYS A 377 10.58 15.15 10.40
CA LYS A 377 10.55 14.82 11.84
C LYS A 377 11.90 14.97 12.53
N LYS A 378 13.01 15.01 11.78
CA LYS A 378 14.37 15.28 12.28
C LYS A 378 14.78 16.75 12.18
N GLY A 379 13.94 17.64 11.66
CA GLY A 379 14.23 19.06 11.45
C GLY A 379 14.87 19.40 10.09
N GLY A 380 14.87 18.46 9.14
CA GLY A 380 15.47 18.62 7.82
C GLY A 380 16.99 18.42 7.77
N PRO A 381 17.65 18.80 6.65
CA PRO A 381 17.04 19.22 5.38
C PRO A 381 16.25 18.09 4.72
N VAL A 382 15.28 18.44 3.88
CA VAL A 382 14.64 17.48 2.96
C VAL A 382 15.49 17.36 1.69
N THR A 383 15.79 16.14 1.24
CA THR A 383 16.70 15.93 0.10
C THR A 383 15.95 15.59 -1.18
N VAL A 384 15.88 16.51 -2.13
CA VAL A 384 15.28 16.30 -3.46
C VAL A 384 16.37 15.93 -4.47
N THR A 385 16.14 14.93 -5.31
CA THR A 385 17.12 14.46 -6.29
C THR A 385 17.38 15.51 -7.38
N ASP A 386 16.32 16.06 -7.98
CA ASP A 386 16.39 17.11 -9.01
C ASP A 386 15.08 17.94 -8.97
N PRO A 387 15.12 19.28 -9.12
CA PRO A 387 13.92 20.12 -9.11
C PRO A 387 12.89 19.79 -10.21
N ALA A 388 13.35 19.32 -11.37
CA ALA A 388 12.51 18.94 -12.50
C ALA A 388 12.05 17.47 -12.45
N MET A 389 12.38 16.74 -11.37
CA MET A 389 11.97 15.34 -11.23
C MET A 389 10.46 15.20 -11.03
N THR A 390 9.82 14.41 -11.89
CA THR A 390 8.40 14.07 -11.80
C THR A 390 8.19 12.57 -11.72
N ARG A 391 7.13 12.13 -11.03
CA ARG A 391 6.76 10.72 -10.92
C ARG A 391 5.25 10.55 -10.96
N PHE A 392 4.82 9.50 -11.64
CA PHE A 392 3.45 9.00 -11.60
C PHE A 392 3.18 8.31 -10.26
N PHE A 393 2.08 8.66 -9.59
CA PHE A 393 1.72 8.07 -8.29
C PHE A 393 0.30 7.50 -8.26
N MET A 394 0.14 6.47 -7.43
CA MET A 394 -1.10 5.75 -7.16
C MET A 394 -1.07 5.27 -5.70
N THR A 395 -2.24 5.05 -5.10
CA THR A 395 -2.30 4.47 -3.73
C THR A 395 -2.11 2.96 -3.76
N ILE A 396 -1.57 2.35 -2.69
CA ILE A 396 -1.39 0.89 -2.62
C ILE A 396 -2.73 0.14 -2.83
N PRO A 397 -3.85 0.52 -2.18
CA PRO A 397 -5.12 -0.18 -2.36
C PRO A 397 -5.68 -0.08 -3.78
N GLU A 398 -5.56 1.09 -4.42
CA GLU A 398 -5.99 1.31 -5.81
C GLU A 398 -5.19 0.44 -6.79
N ALA A 399 -3.86 0.40 -6.65
CA ALA A 399 -3.00 -0.45 -7.48
C ALA A 399 -3.39 -1.93 -7.34
N CYS A 400 -3.61 -2.40 -6.12
CA CYS A 400 -3.98 -3.78 -5.86
C CYS A 400 -5.37 -4.12 -6.42
N SER A 401 -6.36 -3.25 -6.26
CA SER A 401 -7.71 -3.46 -6.79
C SER A 401 -7.73 -3.51 -8.32
N LEU A 402 -6.94 -2.67 -8.99
CA LEU A 402 -6.79 -2.69 -10.45
C LEU A 402 -6.03 -3.94 -10.92
N VAL A 403 -4.95 -4.35 -10.24
CA VAL A 403 -4.24 -5.61 -10.54
C VAL A 403 -5.15 -6.84 -10.38
N LEU A 404 -5.98 -6.87 -9.34
CA LEU A 404 -6.94 -7.96 -9.11
C LEU A 404 -8.05 -7.99 -10.18
N GLN A 405 -8.51 -6.82 -10.61
CA GLN A 405 -9.44 -6.67 -11.74
C GLN A 405 -8.80 -7.18 -13.05
N VAL A 406 -7.56 -6.78 -13.36
CA VAL A 406 -6.80 -7.27 -14.51
C VAL A 406 -6.64 -8.80 -14.45
N GLY A 407 -6.31 -9.37 -13.29
CA GLY A 407 -6.18 -10.82 -13.15
C GLY A 407 -7.44 -11.61 -13.54
N GLY A 408 -8.63 -11.00 -13.41
CA GLY A 408 -9.91 -11.63 -13.73
C GLY A 408 -10.31 -11.51 -15.19
N VAL A 409 -10.11 -10.33 -15.78
CA VAL A 409 -10.49 -10.03 -17.18
C VAL A 409 -9.35 -10.19 -18.18
N GLY A 410 -8.15 -10.41 -17.66
CA GLY A 410 -6.93 -10.53 -18.43
C GLY A 410 -6.92 -11.79 -19.28
N VAL A 411 -6.45 -11.62 -20.52
CA VAL A 411 -6.29 -12.70 -21.49
C VAL A 411 -4.83 -13.15 -21.56
N ASN A 412 -4.59 -14.38 -21.99
CA ASN A 412 -3.24 -14.93 -22.09
C ASN A 412 -2.35 -14.11 -23.04
N GLY A 413 -1.09 -13.89 -22.64
CA GLY A 413 -0.13 -13.14 -23.45
C GLY A 413 -0.48 -11.66 -23.64
N ALA A 414 -1.33 -11.09 -22.77
CA ALA A 414 -1.63 -9.67 -22.77
C ALA A 414 -0.85 -8.92 -21.69
N SER A 415 -0.42 -7.74 -22.09
CA SER A 415 0.31 -6.77 -21.28
C SER A 415 -0.66 -5.65 -20.88
N TYR A 416 -0.62 -5.18 -19.64
CA TYR A 416 -1.52 -4.15 -19.14
C TYR A 416 -0.75 -2.99 -18.51
N LEU A 417 -1.28 -1.77 -18.69
CA LEU A 417 -0.83 -0.55 -18.03
C LEU A 417 -2.00 0.01 -17.23
N LEU A 418 -1.76 0.36 -15.96
CA LEU A 418 -2.73 1.14 -15.20
C LEU A 418 -2.64 2.60 -15.62
N ASP A 419 -3.80 3.23 -15.83
CA ASP A 419 -3.86 4.69 -16.01
C ASP A 419 -3.38 5.36 -14.72
N MET A 420 -2.24 6.04 -14.79
CA MET A 420 -1.59 6.74 -13.69
C MET A 420 -2.05 8.19 -13.52
N GLY A 421 -2.81 8.75 -14.46
CA GLY A 421 -3.13 10.19 -14.47
C GLY A 421 -1.88 11.04 -14.66
N GLU A 422 -1.93 12.29 -14.22
CA GLU A 422 -0.83 13.24 -14.40
C GLU A 422 0.40 12.94 -13.52
N PRO A 423 1.62 13.21 -14.01
CA PRO A 423 2.84 13.07 -13.23
C PRO A 423 2.96 14.21 -12.19
N VAL A 424 3.41 13.87 -10.98
CA VAL A 424 3.53 14.82 -9.85
C VAL A 424 4.99 15.26 -9.69
N SER A 425 5.21 16.55 -9.43
CA SER A 425 6.54 17.11 -9.11
C SER A 425 7.02 16.65 -7.73
N ILE A 426 8.24 16.10 -7.67
CA ILE A 426 8.87 15.68 -6.41
C ILE A 426 9.23 16.88 -5.54
N MET A 427 9.61 18.01 -6.15
CA MET A 427 9.90 19.26 -5.43
C MET A 427 8.63 19.81 -4.76
N GLU A 428 7.52 19.89 -5.49
CA GLU A 428 6.24 20.34 -4.94
C GLU A 428 5.75 19.38 -3.84
N THR A 429 5.90 18.07 -4.04
CA THR A 429 5.57 17.05 -3.02
C THR A 429 6.34 17.29 -1.71
N ALA A 430 7.64 17.61 -1.79
CA ALA A 430 8.46 17.94 -0.62
C ALA A 430 7.94 19.21 0.09
N GLN A 431 7.71 20.29 -0.66
CA GLN A 431 7.20 21.56 -0.13
C GLN A 431 5.81 21.42 0.51
N GLN A 432 4.90 20.69 -0.14
CA GLN A 432 3.55 20.43 0.38
C GLN A 432 3.59 19.60 1.67
N LEU A 433 4.49 18.61 1.75
CA LEU A 433 4.66 17.79 2.96
C LEU A 433 5.25 18.60 4.12
N ILE A 434 6.22 19.48 3.87
CA ILE A 434 6.73 20.42 4.89
C ILE A 434 5.59 21.28 5.46
N ARG A 435 4.76 21.86 4.58
CA ARG A 435 3.56 22.64 4.97
C ARG A 435 2.53 21.82 5.74
N TYR A 436 2.34 20.55 5.39
CA TYR A 436 1.43 19.64 6.10
C TYR A 436 1.82 19.44 7.57
N PHE A 437 3.13 19.41 7.87
CA PHE A 437 3.63 19.34 9.25
C PHE A 437 3.63 20.70 9.98
N GLY A 438 3.15 21.77 9.36
CA GLY A 438 3.04 23.10 9.96
C GLY A 438 4.28 23.99 9.80
N TYR A 439 5.21 23.61 8.92
CA TYR A 439 6.47 24.32 8.68
C TYR A 439 6.45 25.07 7.34
N GLU A 440 7.22 26.16 7.23
CA GLU A 440 7.43 26.90 6.00
C GLU A 440 8.68 26.37 5.25
N PRO A 441 8.56 25.90 3.98
CA PRO A 441 9.70 25.45 3.18
C PRO A 441 10.77 26.52 3.02
N ASP A 442 12.04 26.11 3.08
CA ASP A 442 13.25 26.96 2.94
C ASP A 442 13.43 28.05 4.02
N ARG A 443 12.44 28.25 4.90
CA ARG A 443 12.53 29.07 6.11
C ARG A 443 12.73 28.23 7.37
N ASP A 444 11.80 27.30 7.64
CA ASP A 444 11.83 26.43 8.82
C ASP A 444 12.52 25.11 8.52
N ILE A 445 12.34 24.58 7.29
CA ILE A 445 12.95 23.33 6.82
C ILE A 445 13.54 23.55 5.42
N PRO A 446 14.88 23.55 5.25
CA PRO A 446 15.52 23.73 3.96
C PRO A 446 15.39 22.49 3.05
N ILE A 447 15.27 22.72 1.75
CA ILE A 447 15.29 21.67 0.72
C ILE A 447 16.65 21.67 0.00
N HIS A 448 17.37 20.55 0.07
CA HIS A 448 18.67 20.39 -0.59
C HIS A 448 18.53 19.54 -1.85
N VAL A 449 19.04 20.06 -2.99
CA VAL A 449 19.17 19.30 -4.24
C VAL A 449 20.43 18.45 -4.18
N VAL A 450 20.29 17.12 -4.29
CA VAL A 450 21.41 16.17 -4.14
C VAL A 450 21.92 15.55 -5.45
N GLY A 451 21.28 15.84 -6.57
CA GLY A 451 21.63 15.35 -7.90
C GLY A 451 21.13 13.93 -8.20
N LEU A 452 21.00 13.61 -9.49
CA LEU A 452 20.55 12.31 -10.00
C LEU A 452 21.50 11.16 -9.59
N ARG A 453 20.93 10.07 -9.06
CA ARG A 453 21.70 8.86 -8.73
C ARG A 453 21.85 7.95 -9.96
N PRO A 454 22.83 7.02 -9.96
CA PRO A 454 22.95 6.01 -11.00
C PRO A 454 21.63 5.25 -11.24
N GLY A 455 21.28 5.07 -12.52
CA GLY A 455 20.05 4.40 -12.94
C GLY A 455 18.75 5.21 -12.84
N GLU A 456 18.76 6.47 -12.38
CA GLU A 456 17.55 7.31 -12.27
C GLU A 456 17.29 8.19 -13.52
N ARG A 457 16.02 8.52 -13.73
CA ARG A 457 15.53 9.44 -14.77
C ARG A 457 14.84 10.66 -14.14
N LEU A 458 14.75 11.78 -14.88
CA LEU A 458 13.92 12.93 -14.50
C LEU A 458 12.43 12.58 -14.52
N SER A 459 11.98 11.90 -15.57
CA SER A 459 10.63 11.32 -15.71
C SER A 459 10.71 9.87 -16.19
N GLU A 460 9.74 9.04 -15.80
CA GLU A 460 9.68 7.63 -16.21
C GLU A 460 8.65 7.48 -17.36
N PRO A 461 9.00 6.83 -18.48
CA PRO A 461 8.02 6.53 -19.52
C PRO A 461 7.08 5.41 -19.07
N LEU A 462 5.79 5.50 -19.44
CA LEU A 462 4.79 4.45 -19.14
C LEU A 462 4.67 3.41 -20.27
N VAL A 463 5.10 3.77 -21.49
CA VAL A 463 4.94 2.99 -22.73
C VAL A 463 6.15 3.22 -23.63
N SER A 464 6.67 2.16 -24.25
CA SER A 464 7.79 2.23 -25.19
C SER A 464 7.35 2.74 -26.57
N LYS A 465 8.31 3.19 -27.38
CA LYS A 465 8.06 3.56 -28.80
C LYS A 465 7.50 2.40 -29.61
N ASP A 466 7.83 1.16 -29.23
CA ASP A 466 7.46 -0.07 -29.95
C ASP A 466 6.17 -0.69 -29.43
N GLU A 467 5.43 0.04 -28.59
CA GLU A 467 4.15 -0.36 -28.05
C GLU A 467 2.99 0.51 -28.59
N ARG A 468 1.77 0.05 -28.40
CA ARG A 468 0.52 0.79 -28.62
C ARG A 468 -0.43 0.57 -27.46
N ILE A 469 -1.16 1.62 -27.09
CA ILE A 469 -2.17 1.59 -26.05
C ILE A 469 -3.53 1.30 -26.69
N GLU A 470 -4.22 0.27 -26.21
CA GLU A 470 -5.62 -0.02 -26.52
C GLU A 470 -6.47 0.22 -25.26
N PRO A 471 -7.57 1.00 -25.32
CA PRO A 471 -8.48 1.13 -24.19
C PRO A 471 -9.18 -0.22 -23.92
N THR A 472 -9.45 -0.52 -22.65
CA THR A 472 -10.31 -1.65 -22.28
C THR A 472 -11.70 -1.15 -21.84
N VAL A 473 -12.61 -2.07 -21.55
CA VAL A 473 -13.92 -1.73 -20.94
C VAL A 473 -13.80 -1.17 -19.51
N TYR A 474 -12.59 -1.17 -18.93
CA TYR A 474 -12.28 -0.59 -17.63
C TYR A 474 -11.42 0.67 -17.85
N PRO A 475 -11.93 1.89 -17.61
CA PRO A 475 -11.24 3.13 -17.99
C PRO A 475 -9.84 3.33 -17.39
N LYS A 476 -9.54 2.69 -16.24
CA LYS A 476 -8.23 2.75 -15.57
C LYS A 476 -7.28 1.58 -15.88
N VAL A 477 -7.69 0.69 -16.78
CA VAL A 477 -6.89 -0.42 -17.28
C VAL A 477 -6.75 -0.26 -18.79
N LEU A 478 -5.51 -0.08 -19.23
CA LEU A 478 -5.13 0.02 -20.62
C LEU A 478 -4.44 -1.29 -21.02
N ARG A 479 -4.71 -1.78 -22.22
CA ARG A 479 -3.98 -2.93 -22.79
C ARG A 479 -2.81 -2.39 -23.60
N LEU A 480 -1.64 -3.00 -23.43
CA LEU A 480 -0.48 -2.75 -24.27
C LEU A 480 -0.41 -3.81 -25.37
N ARG A 481 -0.06 -3.37 -26.58
CA ARG A 481 0.29 -4.22 -27.72
C ARG A 481 1.71 -3.91 -28.15
N GLU A 482 2.56 -4.93 -28.17
CA GLU A 482 3.86 -4.87 -28.85
C GLU A 482 3.63 -4.76 -30.36
N ARG A 483 4.46 -3.98 -31.05
CA ARG A 483 4.42 -3.84 -32.52
C ARG A 483 5.15 -4.97 -33.25
N GLU A 484 6.13 -5.56 -32.58
CA GLU A 484 6.95 -6.66 -33.09
C GLU A 484 6.85 -7.88 -32.15
N PRO A 485 6.90 -9.11 -32.68
CA PRO A 485 6.89 -10.32 -31.86
C PRO A 485 8.23 -10.52 -31.13
N LEU A 486 8.18 -11.06 -29.91
CA LEU A 486 9.37 -11.40 -29.14
C LEU A 486 10.20 -12.53 -29.77
N ASP A 487 11.51 -12.30 -29.92
CA ASP A 487 12.48 -13.37 -30.18
C ASP A 487 12.73 -14.19 -28.90
N PHE A 488 11.95 -15.26 -28.73
CA PHE A 488 12.11 -16.21 -27.65
C PHE A 488 13.44 -16.97 -27.69
N ALA A 489 14.02 -17.19 -28.87
CA ALA A 489 15.31 -17.87 -28.97
C ALA A 489 16.46 -16.95 -28.50
N HIS A 490 16.35 -15.64 -28.68
CA HIS A 490 17.25 -14.66 -28.05
C HIS A 490 17.09 -14.66 -26.52
N LEU A 491 15.85 -14.72 -26.02
CA LEU A 491 15.59 -14.80 -24.57
C LEU A 491 16.20 -16.06 -23.94
N GLU A 492 16.06 -17.22 -24.60
CA GLU A 492 16.67 -18.48 -24.17
C GLU A 492 18.21 -18.38 -24.13
N ARG A 493 18.85 -17.91 -25.21
CA ARG A 493 20.30 -17.66 -25.25
C ARG A 493 20.76 -16.69 -24.14
N LEU A 494 19.95 -15.68 -23.81
CA LEU A 494 20.25 -14.71 -22.77
C LEU A 494 20.19 -15.33 -21.38
N TRP A 495 19.25 -16.25 -21.11
CA TRP A 495 19.25 -17.01 -19.86
C TRP A 495 20.52 -17.86 -19.73
N ASP A 496 20.92 -18.58 -20.78
CA ASP A 496 22.13 -19.42 -20.77
C ASP A 496 23.40 -18.58 -20.53
N GLN A 497 23.47 -17.37 -21.08
CA GLN A 497 24.59 -16.45 -20.85
C GLN A 497 24.59 -15.85 -19.43
N LEU A 498 23.42 -15.56 -18.85
CA LEU A 498 23.31 -14.96 -17.52
C LEU A 498 23.43 -15.99 -16.38
N TYR A 499 23.05 -17.23 -16.59
CA TYR A 499 22.97 -18.26 -15.55
C TYR A 499 24.33 -18.53 -14.85
N PRO A 500 25.47 -18.65 -15.56
CA PRO A 500 26.79 -18.84 -14.93
C PRO A 500 27.23 -17.71 -13.99
N TYR A 501 26.70 -16.50 -14.14
CA TYR A 501 26.98 -15.39 -13.24
C TYR A 501 26.16 -15.48 -11.95
N CYS A 502 24.91 -15.95 -12.05
CA CYS A 502 23.97 -16.03 -10.94
C CYS A 502 24.13 -17.29 -10.08
N PHE A 503 24.46 -18.45 -10.69
CA PHE A 503 24.52 -19.75 -10.02
C PHE A 503 25.84 -20.49 -10.33
N PRO A 504 26.33 -21.35 -9.41
CA PRO A 504 27.52 -22.18 -9.66
C PRO A 504 27.28 -23.15 -10.83
N SER A 505 28.09 -23.02 -11.89
CA SER A 505 27.99 -23.79 -13.14
C SER A 505 29.29 -24.54 -13.51
N GLY A 506 30.22 -24.68 -12.56
CA GLY A 506 31.58 -25.17 -12.82
C GLY A 506 32.55 -24.09 -13.29
N GLU A 507 32.07 -23.08 -14.03
CA GLU A 507 32.87 -21.94 -14.49
C GLU A 507 33.14 -20.90 -13.38
N LYS A 508 34.10 -21.18 -12.49
CA LYS A 508 34.45 -20.30 -11.35
C LYS A 508 34.74 -18.84 -11.72
N VAL A 509 35.18 -18.56 -12.96
CA VAL A 509 35.52 -17.21 -13.44
C VAL A 509 34.28 -16.34 -13.68
N ARG A 510 33.13 -16.93 -14.05
CA ARG A 510 31.89 -16.16 -14.31
C ARG A 510 31.04 -15.96 -13.05
N TYR A 511 31.05 -16.90 -12.10
CA TYR A 511 30.19 -16.81 -10.92
C TYR A 511 30.43 -15.51 -10.13
N ARG A 512 29.35 -14.74 -9.93
CA ARG A 512 29.33 -13.40 -9.29
C ARG A 512 30.17 -12.31 -10.00
N HIS A 513 30.71 -12.54 -11.19
CA HIS A 513 31.51 -11.56 -11.94
C HIS A 513 30.64 -10.44 -12.53
N LYS A 514 30.51 -9.33 -11.77
CA LYS A 514 29.62 -8.19 -12.03
C LYS A 514 29.77 -7.61 -13.43
N GLU A 515 30.99 -7.30 -13.85
CA GLU A 515 31.28 -6.57 -15.08
C GLU A 515 30.93 -7.40 -16.32
N GLY A 516 31.09 -8.73 -16.23
CA GLY A 516 30.71 -9.65 -17.30
C GLY A 516 29.20 -9.75 -17.47
N LEU A 517 28.45 -9.88 -16.36
CA LEU A 517 26.99 -9.86 -16.39
C LEU A 517 26.46 -8.53 -16.94
N VAL A 518 27.03 -7.38 -16.53
CA VAL A 518 26.60 -6.07 -17.03
C VAL A 518 26.86 -5.92 -18.53
N ARG A 519 27.97 -6.46 -19.08
CA ARG A 519 28.21 -6.49 -20.53
C ARG A 519 27.12 -7.26 -21.28
N VAL A 520 26.82 -8.49 -20.86
CA VAL A 520 25.75 -9.33 -21.45
C VAL A 520 24.40 -8.60 -21.46
N LEU A 521 24.08 -7.87 -20.38
CA LEU A 521 22.87 -7.05 -20.31
C LEU A 521 22.91 -5.82 -21.24
N CYS A 522 24.07 -5.17 -21.42
CA CYS A 522 24.22 -4.04 -22.35
C CYS A 522 24.07 -4.52 -23.80
N ASP A 523 24.72 -5.62 -24.17
CA ASP A 523 24.66 -6.20 -25.51
C ASP A 523 23.22 -6.60 -25.90
N SER A 524 22.37 -6.88 -24.91
CA SER A 524 20.96 -7.25 -25.08
C SER A 524 19.96 -6.09 -24.85
N CYS A 525 20.44 -4.89 -24.50
CA CYS A 525 19.57 -3.76 -24.13
C CYS A 525 20.22 -2.41 -24.48
N ALA A 526 19.91 -1.88 -25.67
CA ALA A 526 20.51 -0.66 -26.21
C ALA A 526 20.45 0.56 -25.26
N THR A 527 19.33 0.75 -24.55
CA THR A 527 19.15 1.84 -23.57
C THR A 527 20.05 1.71 -22.34
N LEU A 528 20.39 0.48 -21.94
CA LEU A 528 21.38 0.23 -20.90
C LEU A 528 22.80 0.44 -21.44
N LYS A 529 23.09 -0.07 -22.65
CA LYS A 529 24.38 0.13 -23.35
C LYS A 529 24.75 1.60 -23.47
N GLN A 530 23.82 2.45 -23.92
CA GLN A 530 24.01 3.91 -24.01
C GLN A 530 24.39 4.54 -22.66
N ARG A 531 23.85 4.01 -21.55
CA ARG A 531 24.10 4.53 -20.19
C ARG A 531 25.41 4.04 -19.57
N TYR A 532 25.83 2.81 -19.88
CA TYR A 532 26.97 2.12 -19.28
C TYR A 532 28.22 2.12 -20.17
N MET A 533 28.06 2.26 -21.49
CA MET A 533 29.12 2.21 -22.50
C MET A 533 28.92 3.33 -23.55
N PRO A 534 28.84 4.62 -23.15
CA PRO A 534 28.50 5.72 -24.05
C PRO A 534 29.49 5.92 -25.22
N ASN A 535 30.72 5.42 -25.10
CA ASN A 535 31.79 5.56 -26.10
C ASN A 535 32.02 4.26 -26.91
N SER A 536 31.05 3.34 -26.95
CA SER A 536 31.17 2.05 -27.69
C SER A 536 30.65 2.09 -29.13
N GLU A 537 30.32 3.28 -29.64
CA GLU A 537 29.88 3.58 -31.02
C GLU A 537 30.61 4.82 -31.56
N ALA A 538 31.94 4.85 -31.36
CA ALA A 538 32.87 5.86 -31.90
C ALA A 538 34.06 5.17 -32.58
#